data_AF-A0A258ANC7-F1
#
_entry.id   AF-A0A258ANC7-F1
#
_cell.length_a   1.000
_cell.length_b   1.000
_cell.length_c   1.000
_cell.angle_alpha   90.00
_cell.angle_beta   90.00
_cell.angle_gamma   90.00
#
_symmetry.space_group_name_H-M   'P 1'
#
loop_
_entity.id
_entity.type
_entity.pdbx_description
1 polymer ?
#
loop_
_entity_poly.entity_id
_entity_poly.type
_entity_poly.pdbx_seq_one_letter_code
_entity_poly.pdbx_strand_id
1 'polypeptide(L)'
;MPSVRLVGEAEGIVIDGKLDDACWQKCATAATGKFRELQTGRVPTFGTSFKAGWQGNSVCFAIRCDEHPGEKPNTTSTRNEDQALWHGDAIEIELATETHSYYQIAVSPAGHIVDLDRGASRGQWFGWDSKAEVATHIADDHWTVEIRIPVTQDENDPLHQVIGRKPTQSLPWHVNLCRQRIREDGQELSALSPTGTDGFHEPLKFAHFYDGKSHAFDADPSITDFVIGFRDATQKRKAAGFLALAEGKLSDVQKAAALEQAALLSRADAGPIIERIPVDVVKKTAQMQHLLATGKAPEVIAQFANEDFNKWPFWQRGVGYHARGQAYYIAKDGGKAEADFSAALPWVSEPRARDALLLAQAQNRERNLQNDEQALAAYRAIVADRPRIGGADEYGALQGIAHVLTRQKKYDEALSALNRAEPEKLQGVWRENILKSIAEVQKARGQ
;
A
#
# COMPACT_ATOMS: atom_id res chain seq x y z
N MET A 1 -18.09 4.67 -0.36
CA MET A 1 -17.14 4.66 0.77
C MET A 1 -16.70 3.23 1.07
N PRO A 2 -15.51 2.99 1.66
CA PRO A 2 -15.16 1.68 2.19
C PRO A 2 -16.13 1.25 3.29
N SER A 3 -16.15 -0.05 3.60
CA SER A 3 -16.86 -0.58 4.75
C SER A 3 -16.02 -1.64 5.46
N VAL A 4 -16.20 -1.74 6.77
CA VAL A 4 -15.56 -2.71 7.65
C VAL A 4 -16.66 -3.41 8.41
N ARG A 5 -16.69 -4.73 8.31
CA ARG A 5 -17.74 -5.55 8.89
C ARG A 5 -17.17 -6.41 9.99
N LEU A 6 -17.66 -6.20 11.21
CA LEU A 6 -17.41 -7.08 12.34
C LEU A 6 -18.03 -8.47 12.07
N VAL A 7 -17.34 -9.51 12.52
CA VAL A 7 -17.78 -10.90 12.33
C VAL A 7 -17.55 -11.68 13.62
N GLY A 8 -18.64 -11.91 14.36
CA GLY A 8 -18.61 -12.64 15.62
C GLY A 8 -18.03 -11.81 16.78
N GLU A 9 -17.96 -12.43 17.96
CA GLU A 9 -17.27 -11.87 19.12
C GLU A 9 -15.77 -12.18 19.03
N ALA A 10 -14.94 -11.18 19.36
CA ALA A 10 -13.49 -11.28 19.39
C ALA A 10 -13.03 -11.68 20.81
N GLU A 11 -13.18 -12.95 21.13
CA GLU A 11 -12.80 -13.50 22.44
C GLU A 11 -11.28 -13.62 22.58
N GLY A 12 -10.79 -13.47 23.82
CA GLY A 12 -9.41 -13.80 24.17
C GLY A 12 -8.36 -12.77 23.77
N ILE A 13 -8.75 -11.57 23.29
CA ILE A 13 -7.80 -10.48 23.02
C ILE A 13 -7.05 -10.10 24.30
N VAL A 14 -5.72 -10.07 24.24
CA VAL A 14 -4.84 -9.53 25.28
C VAL A 14 -4.12 -8.33 24.68
N ILE A 15 -4.25 -7.15 25.30
CA ILE A 15 -3.62 -5.94 24.78
C ILE A 15 -2.15 -5.92 25.16
N ASP A 16 -1.30 -6.48 24.29
CA ASP A 16 0.15 -6.57 24.49
C ASP A 16 0.98 -6.11 23.28
N GLY A 17 0.31 -5.76 22.18
CA GLY A 17 0.91 -5.22 20.97
C GLY A 17 1.41 -6.29 19.99
N LYS A 18 1.40 -7.58 20.31
CA LYS A 18 2.01 -8.61 19.45
C LYS A 18 1.12 -9.08 18.30
N LEU A 19 -0.19 -8.91 18.44
CA LEU A 19 -1.20 -9.33 17.46
C LEU A 19 -1.19 -10.85 17.18
N ASP A 20 -0.71 -11.67 18.12
CA ASP A 20 -0.58 -13.13 18.00
C ASP A 20 -1.79 -13.92 18.54
N ASP A 21 -2.75 -13.23 19.15
CA ASP A 21 -4.02 -13.83 19.59
C ASP A 21 -4.76 -14.57 18.47
N ALA A 22 -5.44 -15.66 18.85
CA ALA A 22 -6.16 -16.51 17.91
C ALA A 22 -7.23 -15.75 17.11
N CYS A 23 -7.89 -14.76 17.71
CA CYS A 23 -8.86 -13.90 17.04
C CYS A 23 -8.22 -13.07 15.93
N TRP A 24 -6.99 -12.58 16.12
CA TRP A 24 -6.25 -11.85 15.09
C TRP A 24 -5.73 -12.77 14.01
N GLN A 25 -5.17 -13.92 14.37
CA GLN A 25 -4.64 -14.88 13.39
C GLN A 25 -5.73 -15.46 12.48
N LYS A 26 -6.97 -15.58 13.00
CA LYS A 26 -8.13 -16.12 12.27
C LYS A 26 -9.17 -15.05 11.94
N CYS A 27 -8.80 -13.77 11.99
CA CYS A 27 -9.73 -12.67 11.76
C CYS A 27 -10.37 -12.78 10.38
N ALA A 28 -11.70 -12.68 10.32
CA ALA A 28 -12.44 -12.76 9.07
C ALA A 28 -12.01 -11.62 8.13
N THR A 29 -11.81 -11.92 6.84
CA THR A 29 -11.34 -10.93 5.85
C THR A 29 -12.19 -9.65 5.80
N ALA A 30 -13.50 -9.76 6.07
CA ALA A 30 -14.41 -8.62 6.08
C ALA A 30 -14.17 -7.63 7.25
N ALA A 31 -13.46 -8.07 8.28
CA ALA A 31 -13.03 -7.28 9.43
C ALA A 31 -11.56 -6.85 9.32
N THR A 32 -10.95 -6.97 8.13
CA THR A 32 -9.56 -6.58 7.87
C THR A 32 -9.50 -5.58 6.72
N GLY A 33 -8.44 -4.78 6.68
CA GLY A 33 -8.21 -3.88 5.55
C GLY A 33 -6.80 -3.33 5.48
N LYS A 34 -6.57 -2.48 4.48
CA LYS A 34 -5.29 -1.81 4.22
C LYS A 34 -5.52 -0.34 3.94
N PHE A 35 -4.56 0.49 4.31
CA PHE A 35 -4.65 1.92 4.06
C PHE A 35 -4.23 2.26 2.62
N ARG A 36 -4.59 3.47 2.22
CA ARG A 36 -4.23 4.12 0.96
C ARG A 36 -3.74 5.52 1.25
N GLU A 37 -2.81 6.03 0.44
CA GLU A 37 -2.28 7.38 0.57
C GLU A 37 -3.43 8.41 0.54
N LEU A 38 -3.38 9.38 1.45
CA LEU A 38 -4.50 10.21 1.84
C LEU A 38 -5.05 11.10 0.71
N GLN A 39 -4.16 11.73 -0.07
CA GLN A 39 -4.54 12.71 -1.08
C GLN A 39 -4.91 12.10 -2.43
N THR A 40 -4.25 10.99 -2.80
CA THR A 40 -4.30 10.41 -4.14
C THR A 40 -4.93 9.01 -4.17
N GLY A 41 -5.05 8.34 -3.03
CA GLY A 41 -5.54 6.98 -2.94
C GLY A 41 -4.58 5.91 -3.50
N ARG A 42 -3.32 6.28 -3.78
CA ARG A 42 -2.28 5.32 -4.19
C ARG A 42 -1.90 4.39 -3.05
N VAL A 43 -1.11 3.35 -3.34
CA VAL A 43 -0.55 2.50 -2.29
C VAL A 43 0.62 3.26 -1.64
N PRO A 44 0.63 3.42 -0.31
CA PRO A 44 1.73 4.11 0.38
C PRO A 44 3.00 3.27 0.32
N THR A 45 4.16 3.93 0.35
CA THR A 45 5.51 3.34 0.32
C THR A 45 5.70 2.31 1.41
N PHE A 46 5.20 2.61 2.61
CA PHE A 46 5.13 1.66 3.70
C PHE A 46 3.68 1.37 4.06
N GLY A 47 3.29 0.10 3.87
CA GLY A 47 1.92 -0.36 4.04
C GLY A 47 1.43 -0.24 5.48
N THR A 48 0.12 -0.08 5.63
CA THR A 48 -0.55 -0.24 6.93
C THR A 48 -1.75 -1.15 6.73
N SER A 49 -1.90 -2.10 7.65
CA SER A 49 -3.03 -3.03 7.66
C SER A 49 -3.66 -3.07 9.04
N PHE A 50 -4.95 -3.38 9.09
CA PHE A 50 -5.66 -3.48 10.36
C PHE A 50 -6.58 -4.70 10.38
N LYS A 51 -6.94 -5.08 11.60
CA LYS A 51 -8.01 -6.00 11.96
C LYS A 51 -8.90 -5.31 12.99
N ALA A 52 -10.20 -5.57 12.93
CA ALA A 52 -11.17 -5.02 13.88
C ALA A 52 -11.94 -6.16 14.56
N GLY A 53 -12.26 -5.98 15.83
CA GLY A 53 -13.04 -6.90 16.63
C GLY A 53 -13.97 -6.18 17.59
N TRP A 54 -14.93 -6.91 18.12
CA TRP A 54 -15.78 -6.46 19.22
C TRP A 54 -15.67 -7.46 20.36
N GLN A 55 -15.39 -6.99 21.58
CA GLN A 55 -15.23 -7.82 22.76
C GLN A 55 -15.99 -7.20 23.92
N GLY A 56 -17.03 -7.88 24.41
CA GLY A 56 -17.85 -7.35 25.50
C GLY A 56 -18.52 -6.03 25.12
N ASN A 57 -18.12 -4.93 25.76
CA ASN A 57 -18.56 -3.57 25.43
C ASN A 57 -17.41 -2.72 24.86
N SER A 58 -16.51 -3.32 24.07
CA SER A 58 -15.37 -2.61 23.51
C SER A 58 -15.17 -2.93 22.04
N VAL A 59 -14.81 -1.91 21.27
CA VAL A 59 -14.24 -2.10 19.94
C VAL A 59 -12.73 -2.27 20.09
N CYS A 60 -12.16 -3.24 19.38
CA CYS A 60 -10.74 -3.53 19.42
C CYS A 60 -10.14 -3.40 18.02
N PHE A 61 -8.95 -2.81 17.92
CA PHE A 61 -8.19 -2.74 16.68
C PHE A 61 -6.78 -3.29 16.87
N ALA A 62 -6.34 -4.07 15.89
CA ALA A 62 -4.98 -4.56 15.75
C ALA A 62 -4.42 -3.98 14.45
N ILE A 63 -3.45 -3.07 14.55
CA ILE A 63 -2.92 -2.30 13.42
C ILE A 63 -1.44 -2.60 13.29
N ARG A 64 -1.01 -2.96 12.08
CA ARG A 64 0.39 -3.17 11.71
C ARG A 64 0.82 -2.07 10.74
N CYS A 65 1.89 -1.37 11.10
CA CYS A 65 2.54 -0.32 10.34
C CYS A 65 3.88 -0.86 9.83
N ASP A 66 3.96 -1.22 8.55
CA ASP A 66 5.22 -1.65 7.95
C ASP A 66 6.23 -0.49 7.98
N GLU A 67 7.51 -0.81 8.11
CA GLU A 67 8.62 0.14 8.13
C GLU A 67 9.82 -0.37 7.33
N HIS A 68 10.76 0.52 7.03
CA HIS A 68 12.03 0.12 6.46
C HIS A 68 12.79 -0.73 7.50
N PRO A 69 13.30 -1.92 7.14
CA PRO A 69 14.07 -2.76 8.06
C PRO A 69 15.18 -1.98 8.77
N GLY A 70 15.24 -2.10 10.10
CA GLY A 70 16.20 -1.44 10.98
C GLY A 70 15.93 0.06 11.24
N GLU A 71 14.94 0.67 10.59
CA GLU A 71 14.55 2.06 10.82
C GLU A 71 13.57 2.15 11.99
N LYS A 72 13.88 3.01 12.98
CA LYS A 72 13.00 3.21 14.13
C LYS A 72 11.88 4.20 13.80
N PRO A 73 10.64 3.97 14.26
CA PRO A 73 9.58 4.96 14.18
C PRO A 73 9.95 6.28 14.86
N ASN A 74 9.53 7.40 14.29
CA ASN A 74 9.76 8.72 14.87
C ASN A 74 8.80 8.95 16.04
N THR A 75 9.27 8.90 17.28
CA THR A 75 8.44 9.16 18.47
C THR A 75 8.84 10.48 19.13
N THR A 76 7.91 11.42 19.16
CA THR A 76 8.11 12.77 19.70
C THR A 76 7.38 13.02 21.02
N SER A 77 6.38 12.20 21.36
CA SER A 77 5.67 12.27 22.63
C SER A 77 6.45 11.60 23.76
N THR A 78 6.33 12.16 24.97
CA THR A 78 7.04 11.70 26.18
C THR A 78 6.11 11.10 27.25
N ARG A 79 4.80 11.26 27.09
CA ARG A 79 3.74 10.77 27.99
C ARG A 79 2.38 10.82 27.30
N ASN A 80 1.35 10.27 27.94
CA ASN A 80 -0.04 10.49 27.52
C ASN A 80 -0.42 11.98 27.59
N GLU A 81 -1.33 12.38 26.71
CA GLU A 81 -1.79 13.76 26.47
C GLU A 81 -0.70 14.72 25.99
N ASP A 82 0.41 14.20 25.48
CA ASP A 82 1.48 15.00 24.89
C ASP A 82 1.21 15.28 23.39
N GLN A 83 0.77 16.50 23.10
CA GLN A 83 0.48 16.98 21.75
C GLN A 83 1.70 16.98 20.81
N ALA A 84 2.92 16.83 21.35
CA ALA A 84 4.09 16.60 20.51
C ALA A 84 3.96 15.36 19.62
N LEU A 85 3.06 14.42 19.96
CA LEU A 85 2.71 13.24 19.17
C LEU A 85 2.51 13.55 17.68
N TRP A 86 1.83 14.65 17.33
CA TRP A 86 1.56 15.02 15.93
C TRP A 86 2.79 15.50 15.14
N HIS A 87 3.95 15.62 15.78
CA HIS A 87 5.24 15.86 15.12
C HIS A 87 6.02 14.56 14.82
N GLY A 88 5.47 13.41 15.21
CA GLY A 88 6.06 12.08 15.01
C GLY A 88 5.17 11.16 14.17
N ASP A 89 5.53 9.88 14.16
CA ASP A 89 4.69 8.82 13.63
C ASP A 89 3.50 8.60 14.56
N ALA A 90 2.33 8.36 13.99
CA ALA A 90 1.10 8.17 14.76
C ALA A 90 0.10 7.30 14.01
N ILE A 91 -0.68 6.53 14.77
CA ILE A 91 -1.99 6.04 14.34
C ILE A 91 -3.05 6.97 14.89
N GLU A 92 -4.03 7.33 14.08
CA GLU A 92 -5.21 8.07 14.52
C GLU A 92 -6.47 7.29 14.18
N ILE A 93 -7.38 7.21 15.14
CA ILE A 93 -8.68 6.56 15.04
C ILE A 93 -9.73 7.64 15.17
N GLU A 94 -10.49 7.86 14.10
CA GLU A 94 -11.61 8.79 14.07
C GLU A 94 -12.91 7.99 14.10
N LEU A 95 -13.72 8.17 15.13
CA LEU A 95 -14.85 7.29 15.42
C LEU A 95 -16.12 8.08 15.67
N ALA A 96 -17.03 8.05 14.69
CA ALA A 96 -18.38 8.58 14.80
C ALA A 96 -19.38 7.47 15.17
N THR A 97 -20.22 7.75 16.15
CA THR A 97 -21.29 6.85 16.58
C THR A 97 -22.64 7.37 16.08
N GLU A 98 -23.71 6.63 16.36
CA GLU A 98 -25.06 7.08 16.03
C GLU A 98 -25.53 8.26 16.91
N THR A 99 -24.85 8.53 18.02
CA THR A 99 -25.21 9.56 18.99
C THR A 99 -24.22 10.72 19.03
N HIS A 100 -23.03 10.59 18.43
CA HIS A 100 -21.95 11.57 18.57
C HIS A 100 -21.21 11.85 17.27
N SER A 101 -20.80 13.10 17.05
CA SER A 101 -20.20 13.53 15.78
C SER A 101 -18.94 12.75 15.42
N TYR A 102 -17.89 12.81 16.26
CA TYR A 102 -16.81 11.82 16.30
C TYR A 102 -15.83 12.10 17.45
N TYR A 103 -15.16 11.04 17.88
CA TYR A 103 -13.99 11.07 18.75
C TYR A 103 -12.73 10.89 17.91
N GLN A 104 -11.60 11.41 18.39
CA GLN A 104 -10.27 11.16 17.83
C GLN A 104 -9.37 10.57 18.92
N ILE A 105 -8.73 9.45 18.62
CA ILE A 105 -7.74 8.83 19.51
C ILE A 105 -6.45 8.65 18.71
N ALA A 106 -5.38 9.30 19.14
CA ALA A 106 -4.07 9.22 18.52
C ALA A 106 -3.11 8.40 19.40
N VAL A 107 -2.36 7.49 18.77
CA VAL A 107 -1.42 6.57 19.45
C VAL A 107 -0.04 6.68 18.80
N SER A 108 0.98 6.97 19.61
CA SER A 108 2.37 6.98 19.15
C SER A 108 2.99 5.58 19.16
N PRO A 109 4.13 5.35 18.47
CA PRO A 109 4.86 4.08 18.54
C PRO A 109 5.29 3.69 19.96
N ALA A 110 5.44 4.65 20.87
CA ALA A 110 5.74 4.40 22.28
C ALA A 110 4.51 4.05 23.14
N GLY A 111 3.31 3.99 22.54
CA GLY A 111 2.07 3.69 23.24
C GLY A 111 1.46 4.87 23.98
N HIS A 112 1.96 6.09 23.76
CA HIS A 112 1.33 7.28 24.32
C HIS A 112 0.04 7.60 23.57
N ILE A 113 -1.01 7.92 24.33
CA ILE A 113 -2.33 8.29 23.80
C ILE A 113 -2.52 9.80 23.91
N VAL A 114 -3.19 10.39 22.92
CA VAL A 114 -3.87 11.68 23.03
C VAL A 114 -5.28 11.48 22.51
N ASP A 115 -6.30 11.83 23.31
CA ASP A 115 -7.69 11.68 22.92
C ASP A 115 -8.49 12.99 22.97
N LEU A 116 -9.44 13.10 22.04
CA LEU A 116 -10.19 14.32 21.81
C LEU A 116 -11.65 14.00 21.48
N ASP A 117 -12.56 14.76 22.07
CA ASP A 117 -13.92 14.88 21.59
C ASP A 117 -14.00 15.98 20.52
N ARG A 118 -14.19 15.60 19.26
CA ARG A 118 -14.30 16.54 18.13
C ARG A 118 -15.73 17.01 17.86
N GLY A 119 -16.72 16.44 18.56
CA GLY A 119 -18.09 16.96 18.65
C GLY A 119 -18.22 18.11 19.66
N ALA A 120 -17.32 18.21 20.63
CA ALA A 120 -17.29 19.31 21.60
C ALA A 120 -16.79 20.63 20.98
N SER A 121 -16.99 21.73 21.71
CA SER A 121 -16.40 23.01 21.36
C SER A 121 -14.87 22.93 21.41
N ARG A 122 -14.17 23.67 20.52
CA ARG A 122 -12.71 23.54 20.36
C ARG A 122 -11.89 23.69 21.65
N GLY A 123 -12.35 24.52 22.59
CA GLY A 123 -11.68 24.71 23.88
C GLY A 123 -11.82 23.53 24.84
N GLN A 124 -12.69 22.56 24.53
CA GLN A 124 -13.03 21.41 25.36
C GLN A 124 -12.59 20.08 24.76
N TRP A 125 -12.00 20.07 23.55
CA TRP A 125 -11.63 18.84 22.85
C TRP A 125 -10.83 17.87 23.71
N PHE A 126 -9.80 18.36 24.39
CA PHE A 126 -8.89 17.59 25.27
C PHE A 126 -9.47 17.27 26.66
N GLY A 127 -10.76 17.54 26.89
CA GLY A 127 -11.43 17.28 28.16
C GLY A 127 -12.07 15.88 28.25
N TRP A 128 -12.06 15.12 27.15
CA TRP A 128 -12.61 13.77 27.06
C TRP A 128 -11.48 12.75 27.17
N ASP A 129 -11.72 11.64 27.87
CA ASP A 129 -10.78 10.52 28.05
C ASP A 129 -11.44 9.22 27.57
N SER A 130 -10.82 8.58 26.57
CA SER A 130 -11.33 7.38 25.91
C SER A 130 -11.41 6.16 26.82
N LYS A 131 -10.68 6.15 27.94
CA LYS A 131 -10.40 4.99 28.79
C LYS A 131 -9.80 3.81 28.01
N ALA A 132 -9.20 4.07 26.86
CA ALA A 132 -8.65 3.03 26.01
C ALA A 132 -7.45 2.34 26.67
N GLU A 133 -7.38 1.03 26.52
CA GLU A 133 -6.20 0.23 26.83
C GLU A 133 -5.39 0.05 25.55
N VAL A 134 -4.09 0.38 25.59
CA VAL A 134 -3.20 0.37 24.43
C VAL A 134 -1.90 -0.32 24.76
N ALA A 135 -1.43 -1.13 23.82
CA ALA A 135 -0.05 -1.62 23.78
C ALA A 135 0.52 -1.48 22.37
N THR A 136 1.83 -1.25 22.29
CA THR A 136 2.56 -1.19 21.03
C THR A 136 3.76 -2.12 21.08
N HIS A 137 4.17 -2.59 19.90
CA HIS A 137 5.40 -3.37 19.76
C HIS A 137 6.19 -2.87 18.54
N ILE A 138 7.49 -2.68 18.71
CA ILE A 138 8.41 -2.27 17.65
C ILE A 138 9.28 -3.47 17.30
N ALA A 139 9.22 -3.90 16.04
CA ALA A 139 10.07 -4.92 15.47
C ALA A 139 11.04 -4.31 14.44
N ASP A 140 11.76 -5.15 13.71
CA ASP A 140 12.76 -4.71 12.73
C ASP A 140 12.15 -4.03 11.49
N ASP A 141 11.04 -4.57 10.97
CA ASP A 141 10.40 -4.16 9.70
C ASP A 141 9.00 -3.57 9.90
N HIS A 142 8.57 -3.35 11.14
CA HIS A 142 7.26 -2.80 11.45
C HIS A 142 7.14 -2.38 12.91
N TRP A 143 6.07 -1.64 13.21
CA TRP A 143 5.53 -1.53 14.54
C TRP A 143 4.02 -1.78 14.54
N THR A 144 3.45 -2.02 15.71
CA THR A 144 2.03 -2.36 15.88
C THR A 144 1.37 -1.50 16.94
N VAL A 145 0.06 -1.32 16.78
CA VAL A 145 -0.86 -0.81 17.81
C VAL A 145 -1.92 -1.86 18.04
N GLU A 146 -2.11 -2.22 19.31
CA GLU A 146 -3.24 -3.00 19.76
C GLU A 146 -4.01 -2.16 20.78
N ILE A 147 -5.29 -1.92 20.50
CA ILE A 147 -6.12 -1.00 21.28
C ILE A 147 -7.49 -1.59 21.55
N ARG A 148 -7.95 -1.46 22.79
CA ARG A 148 -9.32 -1.72 23.24
C ARG A 148 -9.95 -0.40 23.67
N ILE A 149 -11.03 -0.01 23.01
CA ILE A 149 -11.74 1.24 23.28
C ILE A 149 -13.09 0.89 23.94
N PRO A 150 -13.29 1.22 25.22
CA PRO A 150 -14.55 1.02 25.91
C PRO A 150 -15.71 1.83 25.31
N VAL A 151 -16.88 1.20 25.27
CA VAL A 151 -18.12 1.76 24.74
C VAL A 151 -19.21 1.67 25.80
N THR A 152 -19.95 2.76 25.99
CA THR A 152 -21.07 2.84 26.93
C THR A 152 -22.31 3.42 26.26
N GLN A 153 -23.48 2.98 26.74
CA GLN A 153 -24.76 3.63 26.44
C GLN A 153 -25.18 4.61 27.56
N ASP A 154 -24.39 4.71 28.64
CA ASP A 154 -24.64 5.63 29.73
C ASP A 154 -24.09 7.02 29.38
N GLU A 155 -24.98 8.00 29.24
CA GLU A 155 -24.65 9.38 28.91
C GLU A 155 -24.38 10.25 30.16
N ASN A 156 -24.50 9.70 31.37
CA ASN A 156 -24.31 10.48 32.61
C ASN A 156 -22.86 10.91 32.84
N ASP A 157 -21.89 10.25 32.21
CA ASP A 157 -20.48 10.60 32.24
C ASP A 157 -19.95 10.89 30.82
N PRO A 158 -20.31 12.04 30.23
CA PRO A 158 -20.03 12.32 28.83
C PRO A 158 -18.56 12.62 28.52
N LEU A 159 -17.72 12.73 29.56
CA LEU A 159 -16.29 13.01 29.43
C LEU A 159 -15.45 11.73 29.38
N HIS A 160 -16.07 10.54 29.50
CA HIS A 160 -15.35 9.28 29.51
C HIS A 160 -15.99 8.24 28.59
N GLN A 161 -15.13 7.45 27.93
CA GLN A 161 -15.52 6.37 27.02
C GLN A 161 -16.26 6.84 25.77
N VAL A 162 -16.37 5.95 24.79
CA VAL A 162 -17.16 6.20 23.58
C VAL A 162 -18.63 5.98 23.89
N ILE A 163 -19.46 7.01 23.72
CA ILE A 163 -20.92 6.88 23.83
C ILE A 163 -21.51 6.31 22.54
N GLY A 164 -22.21 5.20 22.67
CA GLY A 164 -22.97 4.57 21.58
C GLY A 164 -23.29 3.11 21.88
N ARG A 165 -23.99 2.45 20.96
CA ARG A 165 -24.22 1.00 21.03
C ARG A 165 -23.32 0.25 20.05
N LYS A 166 -23.22 -1.07 20.20
CA LYS A 166 -22.57 -1.93 19.19
C LYS A 166 -23.19 -1.65 17.80
N PRO A 167 -22.39 -1.27 16.78
CA PRO A 167 -22.93 -0.84 15.51
C PRO A 167 -23.57 -2.01 14.77
N THR A 168 -24.69 -1.75 14.11
CA THR A 168 -25.43 -2.76 13.34
C THR A 168 -25.54 -2.34 11.89
N GLN A 169 -25.91 -3.27 11.00
CA GLN A 169 -26.14 -2.93 9.59
C GLN A 169 -27.15 -1.77 9.39
N SER A 170 -28.19 -1.66 10.22
CA SER A 170 -29.20 -0.60 10.12
C SER A 170 -28.78 0.71 10.78
N LEU A 171 -27.87 0.65 11.75
CA LEU A 171 -27.36 1.78 12.52
C LEU A 171 -25.84 1.63 12.60
N PRO A 172 -25.14 1.85 11.47
CA PRO A 172 -23.70 1.72 11.40
C PRO A 172 -23.03 2.89 12.13
N TRP A 173 -21.83 2.64 12.62
CA TRP A 173 -20.88 3.70 12.95
C TRP A 173 -20.11 4.12 11.71
N HIS A 174 -19.38 5.22 11.81
CA HIS A 174 -18.45 5.64 10.77
C HIS A 174 -17.05 5.79 11.36
N VAL A 175 -16.06 5.19 10.73
CA VAL A 175 -14.68 5.17 11.21
C VAL A 175 -13.69 5.56 10.14
N ASN A 176 -12.64 6.28 10.51
CA ASN A 176 -11.41 6.30 9.74
C ASN A 176 -10.25 5.84 10.62
N LEU A 177 -9.36 5.08 10.00
CA LEU A 177 -8.12 4.64 10.63
C LEU A 177 -7.00 5.23 9.79
N CYS A 178 -6.15 6.02 10.42
CA CYS A 178 -5.20 6.89 9.75
C CYS A 178 -3.79 6.59 10.28
N ARG A 179 -2.78 6.76 9.43
CA ARG A 179 -1.37 6.71 9.78
C ARG A 179 -0.68 7.96 9.28
N GLN A 180 0.06 8.59 10.18
CA GLN A 180 1.09 9.56 9.87
C GLN A 180 2.47 8.92 9.98
N ARG A 181 3.29 9.08 8.93
CA ARG A 181 4.70 8.70 8.93
C ARG A 181 5.54 9.92 8.56
N ILE A 182 6.49 10.30 9.42
CA ILE A 182 7.36 11.47 9.24
C ILE A 182 8.82 11.04 9.25
N ARG A 183 9.57 11.49 8.25
CA ARG A 183 11.03 11.39 8.15
C ARG A 183 11.60 12.77 7.79
N GLU A 184 12.92 12.91 7.91
CA GLU A 184 13.62 14.16 7.55
C GLU A 184 13.35 14.58 6.10
N ASP A 185 13.18 13.61 5.20
CA ASP A 185 13.03 13.80 3.77
C ASP A 185 11.57 13.76 3.28
N GLY A 186 10.59 13.62 4.17
CA GLY A 186 9.19 13.69 3.78
C GLY A 186 8.18 13.21 4.81
N GLN A 187 6.91 13.34 4.44
CA GLN A 187 5.76 12.84 5.18
C GLN A 187 4.90 11.97 4.25
N GLU A 188 4.36 10.88 4.78
CA GLU A 188 3.35 10.07 4.10
C GLU A 188 2.16 9.90 5.04
N LEU A 189 1.00 10.37 4.58
CA LEU A 189 -0.28 10.20 5.26
C LEU A 189 -1.07 9.10 4.53
N SER A 190 -1.65 8.17 5.28
CA SER A 190 -2.49 7.13 4.69
C SER A 190 -3.67 6.81 5.59
N ALA A 191 -4.77 6.36 5.00
CA ALA A 191 -5.99 6.04 5.74
C ALA A 191 -6.74 4.85 5.14
N LEU A 192 -7.58 4.19 5.96
CA LEU A 192 -8.59 3.23 5.51
C LEU A 192 -9.48 3.85 4.42
N SER A 193 -9.91 5.09 4.66
CA SER A 193 -10.70 5.87 3.73
C SER A 193 -10.00 7.21 3.45
N PRO A 194 -9.22 7.29 2.35
CA PRO A 194 -8.54 8.52 1.96
C PRO A 194 -9.51 9.69 1.80
N THR A 195 -9.13 10.83 2.36
CA THR A 195 -9.95 12.05 2.38
C THR A 195 -9.85 12.84 1.08
N GLY A 196 -8.77 12.67 0.32
CA GLY A 196 -8.46 13.52 -0.82
C GLY A 196 -7.99 14.92 -0.43
N THR A 197 -7.63 15.12 0.83
CA THR A 197 -7.11 16.37 1.40
C THR A 197 -5.79 16.10 2.13
N ASP A 198 -5.15 17.13 2.64
CA ASP A 198 -3.91 17.05 3.42
C ASP A 198 -4.14 16.71 4.90
N GLY A 199 -5.37 16.43 5.32
CA GLY A 199 -5.74 16.10 6.69
C GLY A 199 -6.75 14.97 6.81
N PHE A 200 -6.85 14.39 8.00
CA PHE A 200 -7.71 13.23 8.28
C PHE A 200 -9.19 13.60 8.51
N HIS A 201 -9.44 14.82 8.97
CA HIS A 201 -10.72 15.23 9.57
C HIS A 201 -11.83 15.57 8.55
N GLU A 202 -12.21 14.59 7.73
CA GLU A 202 -13.34 14.69 6.78
C GLU A 202 -14.42 13.65 7.14
N PRO A 203 -15.38 13.93 8.05
CA PRO A 203 -16.35 12.93 8.53
C PRO A 203 -17.21 12.29 7.43
N LEU A 204 -17.53 13.03 6.36
CA LEU A 204 -18.25 12.51 5.19
C LEU A 204 -17.44 11.44 4.43
N LYS A 205 -16.14 11.35 4.72
CA LYS A 205 -15.21 10.38 4.17
C LYS A 205 -14.93 9.20 5.11
N PHE A 206 -15.63 9.07 6.23
CA PHE A 206 -15.43 7.90 7.10
C PHE A 206 -16.05 6.64 6.48
N ALA A 207 -15.43 5.49 6.73
CA ALA A 207 -15.90 4.19 6.28
C ALA A 207 -17.07 3.72 7.15
N HIS A 208 -18.01 2.99 6.56
CA HIS A 208 -19.08 2.35 7.34
C HIS A 208 -18.49 1.24 8.22
N PHE A 209 -18.82 1.23 9.50
CA PHE A 209 -18.38 0.25 10.48
C PHE A 209 -19.60 -0.40 11.15
N TYR A 210 -19.75 -1.71 11.01
CA TYR A 210 -20.98 -2.38 11.43
C TYR A 210 -20.81 -3.87 11.72
N ASP A 211 -21.69 -4.41 12.56
CA ASP A 211 -21.90 -5.85 12.73
C ASP A 211 -23.10 -6.34 11.89
N GLY A 212 -22.98 -7.54 11.29
CA GLY A 212 -24.07 -8.19 10.57
C GLY A 212 -23.69 -8.91 9.28
N LYS A 213 -24.67 -9.06 8.38
CA LYS A 213 -24.48 -9.69 7.07
C LYS A 213 -23.79 -8.73 6.10
N SER A 214 -23.14 -9.26 5.07
CA SER A 214 -22.55 -8.43 4.02
C SER A 214 -23.60 -7.49 3.42
N HIS A 215 -23.28 -6.19 3.41
CA HIS A 215 -24.16 -5.15 2.91
C HIS A 215 -23.36 -4.12 2.11
N ALA A 216 -23.97 -3.65 1.01
CA ALA A 216 -23.48 -2.54 0.23
C ALA A 216 -24.32 -1.31 0.57
N PHE A 217 -23.71 -0.34 1.25
CA PHE A 217 -24.36 0.92 1.57
C PHE A 217 -24.44 1.80 0.33
N ASP A 218 -25.52 2.56 0.21
CA ASP A 218 -25.66 3.56 -0.83
C ASP A 218 -24.57 4.62 -0.70
N ALA A 219 -23.94 4.96 -1.82
CA ALA A 219 -23.03 6.09 -1.88
C ALA A 219 -23.84 7.36 -2.17
N ASP A 220 -23.62 8.42 -1.40
CA ASP A 220 -24.14 9.74 -1.75
C ASP A 220 -23.44 10.22 -3.04
N PRO A 221 -24.17 10.33 -4.17
CA PRO A 221 -23.57 10.70 -5.45
C PRO A 221 -23.11 12.16 -5.49
N SER A 222 -23.51 12.99 -4.52
CA SER A 222 -23.04 14.37 -4.40
C SER A 222 -21.63 14.46 -3.81
N ILE A 223 -21.19 13.42 -3.09
CA ILE A 223 -19.85 13.36 -2.51
C ILE A 223 -18.87 12.86 -3.57
N THR A 224 -18.07 13.78 -4.09
CA THR A 224 -17.01 13.51 -5.04
C THR A 224 -15.72 14.20 -4.63
N ASP A 225 -14.59 13.59 -4.97
CA ASP A 225 -13.26 14.11 -4.71
C ASP A 225 -12.26 13.55 -5.71
N PHE A 226 -11.01 14.00 -5.59
CA PHE A 226 -9.91 13.55 -6.43
C PHE A 226 -9.71 12.03 -6.39
N VAL A 227 -9.81 11.39 -5.22
CA VAL A 227 -9.54 9.95 -5.06
C VAL A 227 -10.59 9.11 -5.78
N ILE A 228 -11.87 9.50 -5.67
CA ILE A 228 -12.97 8.85 -6.40
C ILE A 228 -12.75 9.01 -7.91
N GLY A 229 -12.50 10.24 -8.37
CA GLY A 229 -12.25 10.51 -9.79
C GLY A 229 -11.03 9.76 -10.32
N PHE A 230 -9.93 9.73 -9.57
CA PHE A 230 -8.68 9.06 -9.93
C PHE A 230 -8.86 7.55 -10.04
N ARG A 231 -9.60 6.94 -9.11
CA ARG A 231 -9.96 5.51 -9.18
C ARG A 231 -10.79 5.21 -10.43
N ASP A 232 -11.78 6.04 -10.74
CA ASP A 232 -12.65 5.86 -11.90
C ASP A 232 -11.87 6.03 -13.22
N ALA A 233 -10.94 6.98 -13.28
CA ALA A 233 -10.00 7.13 -14.40
C ALA A 233 -9.07 5.91 -14.55
N THR A 234 -8.58 5.38 -13.43
CA THR A 234 -7.74 4.17 -13.40
C THR A 234 -8.46 2.95 -13.96
N GLN A 235 -9.75 2.77 -13.64
CA GLN A 235 -10.56 1.68 -14.18
C GLN A 235 -10.75 1.79 -15.70
N LYS A 236 -10.90 3.01 -16.22
CA LYS A 236 -11.04 3.27 -17.66
C LYS A 236 -9.76 3.04 -18.45
N ARG A 237 -8.58 3.12 -17.81
CA ARG A 237 -7.25 2.93 -18.41
C ARG A 237 -7.02 3.80 -19.65
N LYS A 238 -7.47 5.06 -19.60
CA LYS A 238 -7.33 6.04 -20.68
C LYS A 238 -6.81 7.37 -20.13
N ALA A 239 -5.87 7.98 -20.85
CA ALA A 239 -5.26 9.25 -20.44
C ALA A 239 -6.27 10.39 -20.26
N ALA A 240 -7.33 10.43 -21.07
CA ALA A 240 -8.33 11.51 -21.06
C ALA A 240 -8.97 11.75 -19.68
N GLY A 241 -9.25 10.68 -18.92
CA GLY A 241 -9.83 10.82 -17.57
C GLY A 241 -8.87 11.51 -16.59
N PHE A 242 -7.59 11.16 -16.66
CA PHE A 242 -6.56 11.76 -15.83
C PHE A 242 -6.24 13.20 -16.24
N LEU A 243 -6.21 13.49 -17.54
CA LEU A 243 -6.04 14.87 -18.04
C LEU A 243 -7.18 15.77 -17.56
N ALA A 244 -8.44 15.29 -17.64
CA ALA A 244 -9.58 16.04 -17.15
C ALA A 244 -9.51 16.30 -15.63
N LEU A 245 -9.08 15.31 -14.84
CA LEU A 245 -8.86 15.50 -13.40
C LEU A 245 -7.80 16.57 -13.12
N ALA A 246 -6.70 16.58 -13.88
CA ALA A 246 -5.57 17.49 -13.67
C ALA A 246 -5.89 18.99 -13.90
N GLU A 247 -7.04 19.32 -14.50
CA GLU A 247 -7.50 20.71 -14.68
C GLU A 247 -8.30 21.23 -13.47
N GLY A 248 -8.62 20.39 -12.49
CA GLY A 248 -9.35 20.78 -11.29
C GLY A 248 -8.55 21.64 -10.32
N LYS A 249 -9.22 22.12 -9.27
CA LYS A 249 -8.55 22.75 -8.11
C LYS A 249 -7.94 21.64 -7.26
N LEU A 250 -6.64 21.39 -7.46
CA LEU A 250 -5.91 20.27 -6.86
C LEU A 250 -4.68 20.75 -6.09
N SER A 251 -4.19 19.92 -5.16
CA SER A 251 -2.82 20.05 -4.66
C SER A 251 -1.80 19.68 -5.75
N ASP A 252 -0.55 20.10 -5.56
CA ASP A 252 0.53 19.74 -6.50
C ASP A 252 0.74 18.22 -6.59
N VAL A 253 0.61 17.50 -5.47
CA VAL A 253 0.74 16.04 -5.42
C VAL A 253 -0.39 15.36 -6.22
N GLN A 254 -1.64 15.83 -6.07
CA GLN A 254 -2.77 15.32 -6.84
C GLN A 254 -2.62 15.59 -8.35
N LYS A 255 -2.23 16.81 -8.71
CA LYS A 255 -1.99 17.18 -10.11
C LYS A 255 -0.85 16.38 -10.72
N ALA A 256 0.26 16.23 -10.00
CA ALA A 256 1.38 15.39 -10.41
C ALA A 256 0.95 13.93 -10.59
N ALA A 257 0.16 13.38 -9.66
CA ALA A 257 -0.33 12.02 -9.73
C ALA A 257 -1.21 11.76 -10.96
N ALA A 258 -2.10 12.70 -11.29
CA ALA A 258 -2.96 12.59 -12.48
C ALA A 258 -2.14 12.70 -13.77
N LEU A 259 -1.26 13.70 -13.88
CA LEU A 259 -0.45 13.92 -15.08
C LEU A 259 0.56 12.79 -15.34
N GLU A 260 1.14 12.19 -14.30
CA GLU A 260 2.01 11.02 -14.42
C GLU A 260 1.26 9.83 -15.06
N GLN A 261 0.05 9.52 -14.58
CA GLN A 261 -0.77 8.46 -15.17
C GLN A 261 -1.23 8.79 -16.59
N ALA A 262 -1.56 10.06 -16.86
CA ALA A 262 -1.90 10.51 -18.21
C ALA A 262 -0.72 10.32 -19.17
N ALA A 263 0.50 10.71 -18.77
CA ALA A 263 1.71 10.54 -19.57
C ALA A 263 2.02 9.06 -19.84
N LEU A 264 1.88 8.20 -18.83
CA LEU A 264 2.07 6.74 -18.97
C LEU A 264 1.13 6.12 -20.02
N LEU A 265 -0.12 6.59 -20.05
CA LEU A 265 -1.17 6.08 -20.95
C LEU A 265 -1.18 6.77 -22.32
N SER A 266 -0.58 7.96 -22.45
CA SER A 266 -0.52 8.74 -23.69
C SER A 266 0.90 8.79 -24.26
N ARG A 267 1.50 7.62 -24.52
CA ARG A 267 2.94 7.49 -24.84
C ARG A 267 3.44 8.41 -25.94
N ALA A 268 2.64 8.64 -26.99
CA ALA A 268 3.01 9.51 -28.11
C ALA A 268 3.07 11.00 -27.73
N ASP A 269 2.21 11.43 -26.81
CA ASP A 269 2.02 12.83 -26.40
C ASP A 269 2.52 13.10 -24.96
N ALA A 270 3.31 12.18 -24.40
CA ALA A 270 3.70 12.23 -23.00
C ALA A 270 4.59 13.44 -22.67
N GLY A 271 5.45 13.90 -23.58
CA GLY A 271 6.38 15.02 -23.34
C GLY A 271 5.67 16.30 -22.85
N PRO A 272 4.73 16.88 -23.60
CA PRO A 272 3.96 18.04 -23.16
C PRO A 272 3.16 17.83 -21.87
N ILE A 273 2.71 16.61 -21.58
CA ILE A 273 2.00 16.28 -20.34
C ILE A 273 2.96 16.31 -19.15
N ILE A 274 4.15 15.73 -19.31
CA ILE A 274 5.20 15.66 -18.28
C ILE A 274 5.69 17.06 -17.89
N GLU A 275 5.79 17.98 -18.85
CA GLU A 275 6.19 19.37 -18.56
C GLU A 275 5.23 20.10 -17.63
N ARG A 276 3.98 19.63 -17.50
CA ARG A 276 2.96 20.20 -16.62
C ARG A 276 2.99 19.63 -15.19
N ILE A 277 3.81 18.61 -14.92
CA ILE A 277 3.91 17.99 -13.58
C ILE A 277 4.57 19.00 -12.62
N PRO A 278 3.89 19.42 -11.54
CA PRO A 278 4.39 20.47 -10.64
C PRO A 278 5.40 19.97 -9.60
N VAL A 279 5.50 18.65 -9.38
CA VAL A 279 6.43 18.05 -8.42
C VAL A 279 7.67 17.51 -9.15
N ASP A 280 8.84 18.13 -8.92
CA ASP A 280 10.09 17.86 -9.67
C ASP A 280 10.48 16.37 -9.70
N VAL A 281 10.50 15.70 -8.55
CA VAL A 281 10.88 14.28 -8.47
C VAL A 281 9.90 13.37 -9.24
N VAL A 282 8.60 13.71 -9.26
CA VAL A 282 7.58 12.99 -10.05
C VAL A 282 7.75 13.30 -11.55
N LYS A 283 8.11 14.54 -11.90
CA LYS A 283 8.41 14.93 -13.28
C LYS A 283 9.61 14.12 -13.80
N LYS A 284 10.70 14.04 -13.03
CA LYS A 284 11.89 13.26 -13.37
C LYS A 284 11.57 11.78 -13.58
N THR A 285 10.81 11.14 -12.69
CA THR A 285 10.43 9.73 -12.89
C THR A 285 9.55 9.54 -14.12
N ALA A 286 8.60 10.45 -14.38
CA ALA A 286 7.78 10.40 -15.59
C ALA A 286 8.62 10.57 -16.86
N GLN A 287 9.64 11.44 -16.85
CA GLN A 287 10.62 11.58 -17.93
C GLN A 287 11.40 10.28 -18.16
N MET A 288 11.93 9.67 -17.10
CA MET A 288 12.64 8.38 -17.20
C MET A 288 11.75 7.29 -17.80
N GLN A 289 10.52 7.16 -17.30
CA GLN A 289 9.54 6.18 -17.79
C GLN A 289 9.19 6.41 -19.26
N HIS A 290 9.02 7.68 -19.69
CA HIS A 290 8.75 8.01 -21.08
C HIS A 290 9.93 7.66 -22.00
N LEU A 291 11.16 7.97 -21.59
CA LEU A 291 12.37 7.62 -22.33
C LEU A 291 12.49 6.09 -22.46
N LEU A 292 12.29 5.32 -21.38
CA LEU A 292 12.28 3.86 -21.44
C LEU A 292 11.20 3.33 -22.38
N ALA A 293 9.97 3.85 -22.29
CA ALA A 293 8.86 3.44 -23.14
C ALA A 293 9.06 3.75 -24.63
N THR A 294 9.97 4.67 -24.96
CA THR A 294 10.34 5.05 -26.33
C THR A 294 11.70 4.50 -26.77
N GLY A 295 12.28 3.56 -26.02
CA GLY A 295 13.53 2.89 -26.38
C GLY A 295 14.79 3.73 -26.14
N LYS A 296 14.69 4.81 -25.37
CA LYS A 296 15.74 5.79 -25.08
C LYS A 296 16.42 5.56 -23.74
N ALA A 297 16.78 4.31 -23.46
CA ALA A 297 17.51 3.96 -22.23
C ALA A 297 18.87 4.69 -22.10
N PRO A 298 19.67 4.88 -23.18
CA PRO A 298 20.91 5.65 -23.09
C PRO A 298 20.71 7.08 -22.59
N GLU A 299 19.59 7.74 -22.96
CA GLU A 299 19.25 9.09 -22.53
C GLU A 299 18.88 9.15 -21.05
N VAL A 300 18.24 8.10 -20.51
CA VAL A 300 18.02 7.99 -19.05
C VAL A 300 19.36 7.96 -18.32
N ILE A 301 20.31 7.16 -18.80
CA ILE A 301 21.65 7.08 -18.19
C ILE A 301 22.35 8.43 -18.32
N ALA A 302 22.35 9.04 -19.51
CA ALA A 302 23.02 10.31 -19.75
C ALA A 302 22.50 11.44 -18.83
N GLN A 303 21.19 11.45 -18.54
CA GLN A 303 20.56 12.48 -17.72
C GLN A 303 20.61 12.18 -16.22
N PHE A 304 20.50 10.91 -15.81
CA PHE A 304 20.20 10.53 -14.42
C PHE A 304 21.20 9.56 -13.78
N ALA A 305 22.31 9.22 -14.46
CA ALA A 305 23.35 8.35 -13.88
C ALA A 305 23.91 8.87 -12.54
N ASN A 306 23.98 10.20 -12.39
CA ASN A 306 24.52 10.86 -11.21
C ASN A 306 23.43 11.37 -10.25
N GLU A 307 22.15 11.07 -10.51
CA GLU A 307 21.06 11.47 -9.61
C GLU A 307 21.17 10.70 -8.28
N ASP A 308 21.23 11.43 -7.17
CA ASP A 308 21.26 10.84 -5.84
C ASP A 308 19.84 10.74 -5.28
N PHE A 309 19.23 9.57 -5.48
CA PHE A 309 17.85 9.32 -5.02
C PHE A 309 17.71 9.34 -3.49
N ASN A 310 18.79 9.30 -2.70
CA ASN A 310 18.67 9.45 -1.24
C ASN A 310 18.28 10.87 -0.82
N LYS A 311 18.43 11.85 -1.73
CA LYS A 311 17.96 13.23 -1.51
C LYS A 311 16.51 13.44 -1.89
N TRP A 312 15.87 12.43 -2.47
CA TRP A 312 14.46 12.49 -2.81
C TRP A 312 13.61 12.10 -1.61
N PRO A 313 12.36 12.59 -1.57
CA PRO A 313 11.40 12.07 -0.61
C PRO A 313 11.30 10.56 -0.71
N PHE A 314 11.31 9.89 0.45
CA PHE A 314 11.33 8.42 0.55
C PHE A 314 10.27 7.75 -0.34
N TRP A 315 9.11 8.40 -0.49
CA TRP A 315 7.99 7.87 -1.27
C TRP A 315 8.20 7.84 -2.79
N GLN A 316 9.23 8.53 -3.31
CA GLN A 316 9.55 8.52 -4.74
C GLN A 316 10.84 7.74 -5.07
N ARG A 317 11.66 7.39 -4.07
CA ARG A 317 12.97 6.76 -4.28
C ARG A 317 12.88 5.47 -5.08
N GLY A 318 11.94 4.59 -4.71
CA GLY A 318 11.75 3.29 -5.37
C GLY A 318 11.51 3.41 -6.87
N VAL A 319 10.70 4.38 -7.28
CA VAL A 319 10.37 4.63 -8.69
C VAL A 319 11.59 5.13 -9.47
N GLY A 320 12.39 6.03 -8.87
CA GLY A 320 13.62 6.55 -9.47
C GLY A 320 14.67 5.46 -9.67
N TYR A 321 14.98 4.72 -8.61
CA TYR A 321 15.91 3.58 -8.67
C TYR A 321 15.44 2.54 -9.69
N HIS A 322 14.17 2.16 -9.69
CA HIS A 322 13.66 1.16 -10.62
C HIS A 322 13.81 1.61 -12.09
N ALA A 323 13.46 2.86 -12.40
CA ALA A 323 13.57 3.39 -13.76
C ALA A 323 15.03 3.46 -14.24
N ARG A 324 15.96 3.92 -13.39
CA ARG A 324 17.38 3.94 -13.76
C ARG A 324 17.99 2.54 -13.87
N GLY A 325 17.60 1.62 -12.98
CA GLY A 325 17.98 0.22 -13.05
C GLY A 325 17.51 -0.45 -14.34
N GLN A 326 16.29 -0.14 -14.82
CA GLN A 326 15.79 -0.59 -16.12
C GLN A 326 16.66 -0.08 -17.28
N ALA A 327 17.10 1.18 -17.22
CA ALA A 327 17.97 1.74 -18.25
C ALA A 327 19.32 1.01 -18.29
N TYR A 328 19.93 0.75 -17.13
CA TYR A 328 21.17 -0.02 -17.04
C TYR A 328 21.00 -1.47 -17.50
N TYR A 329 19.87 -2.11 -17.17
CA TYR A 329 19.55 -3.46 -17.64
C TYR A 329 19.50 -3.51 -19.18
N ILE A 330 18.83 -2.55 -19.81
CA ILE A 330 18.74 -2.44 -21.28
C ILE A 330 20.12 -2.16 -21.89
N ALA A 331 20.94 -1.32 -21.24
CA ALA A 331 22.30 -1.02 -21.65
C ALA A 331 23.30 -2.16 -21.37
N LYS A 332 22.85 -3.29 -20.77
CA LYS A 332 23.64 -4.44 -20.36
C LYS A 332 24.71 -4.14 -19.30
N ASP A 333 24.56 -3.05 -18.54
CA ASP A 333 25.36 -2.78 -17.34
C ASP A 333 24.72 -3.50 -16.14
N GLY A 334 24.95 -4.82 -16.08
CA GLY A 334 24.28 -5.68 -15.10
C GLY A 334 24.60 -5.35 -13.65
N GLY A 335 25.80 -4.83 -13.37
CA GLY A 335 26.21 -4.46 -12.02
C GLY A 335 25.44 -3.24 -11.50
N LYS A 336 25.31 -2.18 -12.32
CA LYS A 336 24.53 -1.01 -11.93
C LYS A 336 23.03 -1.28 -11.90
N ALA A 337 22.53 -2.11 -12.82
CA ALA A 337 21.14 -2.55 -12.79
C ALA A 337 20.81 -3.29 -11.49
N GLU A 338 21.68 -4.21 -11.06
CA GLU A 338 21.50 -4.96 -9.81
C GLU A 338 21.50 -4.05 -8.58
N ALA A 339 22.42 -3.08 -8.55
CA ALA A 339 22.51 -2.10 -7.48
C ALA A 339 21.24 -1.25 -7.36
N ASP A 340 20.76 -0.70 -8.49
CA ASP A 340 19.54 0.12 -8.51
C ASP A 340 18.28 -0.71 -8.19
N PHE A 341 18.14 -1.93 -8.72
CA PHE A 341 16.98 -2.78 -8.38
C PHE A 341 16.97 -3.17 -6.90
N SER A 342 18.12 -3.49 -6.33
CA SER A 342 18.25 -3.80 -4.91
C SER A 342 17.93 -2.58 -4.04
N ALA A 343 18.39 -1.39 -4.47
CA ALA A 343 18.10 -0.13 -3.77
C ALA A 343 16.62 0.30 -3.90
N ALA A 344 15.93 -0.07 -4.98
CA ALA A 344 14.50 0.20 -5.15
C ALA A 344 13.61 -0.64 -4.23
N LEU A 345 13.99 -1.91 -3.99
CA LEU A 345 13.10 -2.91 -3.39
C LEU A 345 12.53 -2.55 -2.02
N PRO A 346 13.27 -1.92 -1.09
CA PRO A 346 12.71 -1.52 0.21
C PRO A 346 11.63 -0.44 0.13
N TRP A 347 11.57 0.31 -0.98
CA TRP A 347 10.66 1.45 -1.18
C TRP A 347 9.46 1.11 -2.07
N VAL A 348 9.19 -0.18 -2.32
CA VAL A 348 8.09 -0.64 -3.17
C VAL A 348 7.24 -1.67 -2.43
N SER A 349 6.08 -1.22 -1.96
CA SER A 349 5.08 -2.04 -1.25
C SER A 349 3.93 -2.53 -2.13
N GLU A 350 3.66 -1.85 -3.27
CA GLU A 350 2.58 -2.26 -4.16
C GLU A 350 2.92 -3.62 -4.77
N PRO A 351 2.10 -4.66 -4.55
CA PRO A 351 2.49 -6.03 -4.88
C PRO A 351 2.89 -6.24 -6.34
N ARG A 352 2.16 -5.64 -7.30
CA ARG A 352 2.47 -5.83 -8.73
C ARG A 352 3.76 -5.14 -9.12
N ALA A 353 3.98 -3.90 -8.66
CA ALA A 353 5.21 -3.17 -8.89
C ALA A 353 6.42 -3.90 -8.26
N ARG A 354 6.22 -4.48 -7.07
CA ARG A 354 7.22 -5.29 -6.39
C ARG A 354 7.54 -6.57 -7.17
N ASP A 355 6.54 -7.30 -7.65
CA ASP A 355 6.72 -8.49 -8.48
C ASP A 355 7.45 -8.16 -9.79
N ALA A 356 7.09 -7.04 -10.45
CA ALA A 356 7.77 -6.56 -11.65
C ALA A 356 9.25 -6.18 -11.40
N LEU A 357 9.56 -5.57 -10.25
CA LEU A 357 10.93 -5.25 -9.85
C LEU A 357 11.74 -6.52 -9.57
N LEU A 358 11.18 -7.48 -8.83
CA LEU A 358 11.82 -8.77 -8.55
C LEU A 358 12.08 -9.56 -9.84
N LEU A 359 11.13 -9.54 -10.78
CA LEU A 359 11.29 -10.17 -12.08
C LEU A 359 12.42 -9.52 -12.88
N ALA A 360 12.49 -8.19 -12.90
CA ALA A 360 13.56 -7.46 -13.58
C ALA A 360 14.93 -7.79 -12.99
N GLN A 361 15.04 -7.89 -11.67
CA GLN A 361 16.26 -8.30 -10.99
C GLN A 361 16.66 -9.74 -11.35
N ALA A 362 15.71 -10.67 -11.37
CA ALA A 362 15.96 -12.05 -11.79
C ALA A 362 16.42 -12.14 -13.25
N GLN A 363 15.80 -11.38 -14.15
CA GLN A 363 16.19 -11.29 -15.57
C GLN A 363 17.58 -10.66 -15.75
N ASN A 364 17.93 -9.65 -14.95
CA ASN A 364 19.27 -9.06 -14.96
C ASN A 364 20.34 -10.08 -14.56
N ARG A 365 20.08 -10.83 -13.48
CA ARG A 365 20.95 -11.90 -13.00
C ARG A 365 21.14 -12.99 -14.05
N GLU A 366 20.06 -13.38 -14.72
CA GLU A 366 20.13 -14.38 -15.79
C GLU A 366 20.92 -13.87 -17.00
N ARG A 367 20.56 -12.69 -17.53
CA ARG A 367 20.97 -12.29 -18.89
C ARG A 367 22.25 -11.47 -18.93
N ASN A 368 22.40 -10.54 -17.98
CA ASN A 368 23.51 -9.59 -17.99
C ASN A 368 24.63 -10.04 -17.05
N LEU A 369 24.29 -10.59 -15.88
CA LEU A 369 25.28 -11.13 -14.94
C LEU A 369 25.63 -12.61 -15.21
N GLN A 370 24.83 -13.30 -16.04
CA GLN A 370 25.03 -14.71 -16.39
C GLN A 370 25.16 -15.62 -15.16
N ASN A 371 24.41 -15.31 -14.11
CA ASN A 371 24.40 -16.04 -12.85
C ASN A 371 23.11 -16.85 -12.71
N ASP A 372 23.11 -18.04 -13.30
CA ASP A 372 21.96 -18.95 -13.32
C ASP A 372 21.50 -19.37 -11.92
N GLU A 373 22.42 -19.52 -10.96
CA GLU A 373 22.08 -19.90 -9.59
C GLU A 373 21.25 -18.80 -8.89
N GLN A 374 21.74 -17.56 -8.92
CA GLN A 374 21.04 -16.43 -8.30
C GLN A 374 19.76 -16.06 -9.06
N ALA A 375 19.74 -16.22 -10.38
CA ALA A 375 18.55 -16.01 -11.19
C ALA A 375 17.45 -17.03 -10.85
N LEU A 376 17.79 -18.32 -10.79
CA LEU A 376 16.83 -19.38 -10.44
C LEU A 376 16.26 -19.20 -9.03
N ALA A 377 17.11 -18.83 -8.07
CA ALA A 377 16.66 -18.51 -6.70
C ALA A 377 15.68 -17.33 -6.70
N ALA A 378 15.99 -16.25 -7.44
CA ALA A 378 15.14 -15.07 -7.53
C ALA A 378 13.79 -15.37 -8.19
N TYR A 379 13.77 -16.10 -9.32
CA TYR A 379 12.49 -16.48 -9.95
C TYR A 379 11.64 -17.38 -9.05
N ARG A 380 12.26 -18.33 -8.34
CA ARG A 380 11.54 -19.20 -7.40
C ARG A 380 10.91 -18.41 -6.26
N ALA A 381 11.59 -17.39 -5.74
CA ALA A 381 11.08 -16.57 -4.65
C ALA A 381 9.77 -15.84 -5.01
N ILE A 382 9.61 -15.40 -6.27
CA ILE A 382 8.38 -14.72 -6.75
C ILE A 382 7.16 -15.64 -6.63
N VAL A 383 7.35 -16.94 -6.88
CA VAL A 383 6.26 -17.92 -7.00
C VAL A 383 6.18 -18.91 -5.84
N ALA A 384 7.06 -18.85 -4.84
CA ALA A 384 7.16 -19.85 -3.78
C ALA A 384 5.86 -19.97 -2.96
N ASP A 385 5.34 -18.82 -2.49
CA ASP A 385 4.16 -18.76 -1.62
C ASP A 385 2.85 -18.56 -2.40
N ARG A 386 2.87 -18.84 -3.71
CA ARG A 386 1.72 -18.65 -4.60
C ARG A 386 1.02 -19.99 -4.87
N PRO A 387 -0.10 -20.30 -4.19
CA PRO A 387 -0.83 -21.53 -4.43
C PRO A 387 -1.49 -21.55 -5.82
N ARG A 388 -1.78 -20.36 -6.38
CA ARG A 388 -2.26 -20.18 -7.75
C ARG A 388 -1.44 -19.10 -8.43
N ILE A 389 -1.17 -19.30 -9.71
CA ILE A 389 -0.47 -18.35 -10.57
C ILE A 389 -1.50 -17.59 -11.39
N GLY A 390 -1.39 -16.26 -11.42
CA GLY A 390 -2.36 -15.41 -12.11
C GLY A 390 -1.77 -14.11 -12.65
N GLY A 391 -0.58 -13.71 -12.21
CA GLY A 391 0.08 -12.48 -12.62
C GLY A 391 0.99 -12.65 -13.84
N ALA A 392 1.06 -11.61 -14.67
CA ALA A 392 2.01 -11.53 -15.79
C ALA A 392 3.46 -11.79 -15.34
N ASP A 393 3.87 -11.16 -14.24
CA ASP A 393 5.23 -11.30 -13.72
C ASP A 393 5.49 -12.68 -13.11
N GLU A 394 4.46 -13.30 -12.52
CA GLU A 394 4.52 -14.67 -12.01
C GLU A 394 4.69 -15.68 -13.16
N TYR A 395 3.94 -15.52 -14.27
CA TYR A 395 4.14 -16.34 -15.47
C TYR A 395 5.54 -16.13 -16.07
N GLY A 396 6.01 -14.88 -16.12
CA GLY A 396 7.38 -14.56 -16.54
C GLY A 396 8.43 -15.24 -15.67
N ALA A 397 8.21 -15.33 -14.35
CA ALA A 397 9.09 -16.05 -13.44
C ALA A 397 9.10 -17.57 -13.71
N LEU A 398 7.94 -18.19 -13.99
CA LEU A 398 7.89 -19.61 -14.39
C LEU A 398 8.67 -19.87 -15.68
N GLN A 399 8.56 -18.99 -16.68
CA GLN A 399 9.34 -19.10 -17.91
C GLN A 399 10.85 -18.96 -17.64
N GLY A 400 11.25 -18.04 -16.76
CA GLY A 400 12.64 -17.89 -16.32
C GLY A 400 13.19 -19.14 -15.62
N ILE A 401 12.42 -19.73 -14.70
CA ILE A 401 12.75 -21.01 -14.04
C ILE A 401 12.99 -22.10 -15.09
N ALA A 402 12.06 -22.24 -16.04
CA ALA A 402 12.14 -23.26 -17.07
C ALA A 402 13.36 -23.07 -17.99
N HIS A 403 13.67 -21.83 -18.36
CA HIS A 403 14.82 -21.51 -19.21
C HIS A 403 16.14 -21.90 -18.53
N VAL A 404 16.33 -21.53 -17.27
CA VAL A 404 17.53 -21.89 -16.49
C VAL A 404 17.64 -23.41 -16.30
N LEU A 405 16.56 -24.08 -15.89
CA LEU A 405 16.56 -25.53 -15.69
C LEU A 405 16.80 -26.31 -16.98
N THR A 406 16.31 -25.81 -18.12
CA THR A 406 16.57 -26.42 -19.42
C THR A 406 18.05 -26.36 -19.80
N ARG A 407 18.73 -25.23 -19.55
CA ARG A 407 20.20 -25.14 -19.72
C ARG A 407 20.94 -26.14 -18.84
N GLN A 408 20.41 -26.39 -17.64
CA GLN A 408 20.93 -27.40 -16.70
C GLN A 408 20.51 -28.84 -17.05
N LYS A 409 19.80 -29.07 -18.17
CA LYS A 409 19.26 -30.37 -18.60
C LYS A 409 18.26 -31.01 -17.62
N LYS A 410 17.63 -30.20 -16.76
CA LYS A 410 16.60 -30.61 -15.79
C LYS A 410 15.20 -30.45 -16.39
N TYR A 411 14.93 -31.19 -17.47
CA TYR A 411 13.74 -30.99 -18.29
C TYR A 411 12.43 -31.26 -17.54
N ASP A 412 12.38 -32.30 -16.71
CA ASP A 412 11.16 -32.64 -15.97
C ASP A 412 10.82 -31.57 -14.91
N GLU A 413 11.82 -31.00 -14.25
CA GLU A 413 11.64 -29.86 -13.33
C GLU A 413 11.19 -28.60 -14.08
N ALA A 414 11.75 -28.34 -15.27
CA ALA A 414 11.35 -27.21 -16.11
C ALA A 414 9.87 -27.31 -16.54
N LEU A 415 9.43 -28.50 -16.98
CA LEU A 415 8.03 -28.76 -17.32
C LEU A 415 7.12 -28.64 -16.09
N SER A 416 7.54 -29.16 -14.94
CA SER A 416 6.80 -29.02 -13.68
C SER A 416 6.58 -27.55 -13.30
N ALA A 417 7.61 -26.71 -13.45
CA ALA A 417 7.48 -25.27 -13.20
C ALA A 417 6.45 -24.62 -14.13
N LEU A 418 6.52 -24.88 -15.45
CA LEU A 418 5.56 -24.32 -16.42
C LEU A 418 4.13 -24.80 -16.18
N ASN A 419 3.94 -26.06 -15.77
CA ASN A 419 2.62 -26.62 -15.50
C ASN A 419 1.92 -25.99 -14.28
N ARG A 420 2.65 -25.30 -13.39
CA ARG A 420 2.01 -24.47 -12.34
C ARG A 420 1.16 -23.34 -12.89
N ALA A 421 1.34 -22.97 -14.16
CA ALA A 421 0.50 -21.99 -14.84
C ALA A 421 -0.85 -22.56 -15.29
N GLU A 422 -1.10 -23.87 -15.14
CA GLU A 422 -2.33 -24.55 -15.58
C GLU A 422 -2.66 -24.23 -17.06
N PRO A 423 -1.74 -24.53 -18.01
CA PRO A 423 -1.81 -24.07 -19.40
C PRO A 423 -3.12 -24.42 -20.12
N GLU A 424 -3.79 -25.49 -19.73
CA GLU A 424 -5.10 -25.90 -20.21
C GLU A 424 -6.24 -24.94 -19.82
N LYS A 425 -6.07 -24.18 -18.73
CA LYS A 425 -7.03 -23.17 -18.25
C LYS A 425 -6.68 -21.76 -18.71
N LEU A 426 -5.47 -21.54 -19.23
CA LEU A 426 -5.03 -20.23 -19.72
C LEU A 426 -5.73 -19.84 -21.02
N GLN A 427 -5.79 -18.53 -21.28
CA GLN A 427 -6.28 -17.94 -22.50
C GLN A 427 -5.37 -16.81 -22.99
N GLY A 428 -5.46 -16.47 -24.28
CA GLY A 428 -4.72 -15.38 -24.91
C GLY A 428 -3.20 -15.58 -24.89
N VAL A 429 -2.47 -14.45 -24.86
CA VAL A 429 -1.02 -14.37 -25.02
C VAL A 429 -0.25 -15.25 -24.01
N TRP A 430 -0.74 -15.37 -22.78
CA TRP A 430 -0.05 -16.18 -21.77
C TRP A 430 -0.15 -17.68 -22.03
N ARG A 431 -1.28 -18.16 -22.58
CA ARG A 431 -1.38 -19.55 -23.04
C ARG A 431 -0.36 -19.84 -24.14
N GLU A 432 -0.30 -18.97 -25.14
CA GLU A 432 0.63 -19.09 -26.26
C GLU A 432 2.08 -19.11 -25.79
N ASN A 433 2.45 -18.17 -24.90
CA ASN A 433 3.80 -18.06 -24.36
C ASN A 433 4.21 -19.29 -23.53
N ILE A 434 3.34 -19.78 -22.64
CA ILE A 434 3.63 -20.97 -21.81
C ILE A 434 3.73 -22.23 -22.67
N LEU A 435 2.81 -22.45 -23.62
CA LEU A 435 2.86 -23.59 -24.53
C LEU A 435 4.12 -23.57 -25.40
N LYS A 436 4.53 -22.39 -25.87
CA LYS A 436 5.79 -22.23 -26.60
C LYS A 436 6.99 -22.62 -25.73
N SER A 437 7.05 -22.16 -24.48
CA SER A 437 8.12 -22.55 -23.55
C SER A 437 8.11 -24.06 -23.28
N ILE A 438 6.93 -24.71 -23.15
CA ILE A 438 6.83 -26.16 -23.01
C ILE A 438 7.42 -26.87 -24.25
N ALA A 439 7.06 -26.42 -25.45
CA ALA A 439 7.58 -26.98 -26.70
C ALA A 439 9.10 -26.79 -26.83
N GLU A 440 9.64 -25.65 -26.39
CA GLU A 440 11.09 -25.39 -26.36
C GLU A 440 11.82 -26.36 -25.42
N VAL A 441 11.25 -26.65 -24.24
CA VAL A 441 11.79 -27.64 -23.29
C VAL A 441 11.76 -29.05 -23.89
N GLN A 442 10.65 -29.45 -24.52
CA GLN A 442 10.51 -30.76 -25.18
C GLN A 442 11.51 -30.93 -26.32
N LYS A 443 11.63 -29.91 -27.18
CA LYS A 443 12.62 -29.89 -28.26
C LYS A 443 14.04 -30.02 -27.72
N ALA A 444 14.38 -29.33 -26.62
CA ALA A 444 15.68 -29.42 -25.98
C ALA A 444 15.95 -30.80 -25.33
N ARG A 445 14.89 -31.51 -24.92
CA ARG A 445 14.93 -32.91 -24.47
C ARG A 445 15.12 -33.91 -25.62
N GLY A 446 14.86 -33.49 -26.86
CA GLY A 446 14.88 -34.34 -28.05
C GLY A 446 13.52 -35.00 -28.35
N GLN A 447 12.42 -34.37 -27.93
CA GLN A 447 11.04 -34.80 -28.17
C GLN A 447 10.30 -33.84 -29.09
#